data_AF-A0A9W7H438-F1
#
_entry.id   AF-A0A9W7H438-F1
#
_cell.length_a   1.000
_cell.length_b   1.000
_cell.length_c   1.000
_cell.angle_alpha   90.00
_cell.angle_beta   90.00
_cell.angle_gamma   90.00
#
_symmetry.space_group_name_H-M   'P 1'
#
loop_
_entity.id
_entity.type
_entity.pdbx_description
1 polymer ?
#
loop_
_entity_poly.entity_id
_entity_poly.type
_entity_poly.pdbx_seq_one_letter_code
_entity_poly.pdbx_strand_id
1 'polypeptide(L)'
;MEGLAPVLTFQWVLGGDFNIILFGDERTGCVSQQIGGSRLFSEFLFNCELSDLGFSGPPFTWSRRKLFQRLDRYVVNSALLSCYPNSYMQHLERLGSDHRPLVLHHTSIEPMILPRPFRYIDAWQDPSDFSDFLN
;
A
#
# COMPACT_ATOMS: atom_id res chain seq x y z
N MET A 1 -4.89 -3.44 -16.04
CA MET A 1 -3.72 -2.68 -15.57
C MET A 1 -2.50 -3.60 -15.66
N GLU A 2 -2.14 -4.03 -16.88
CA GLU A 2 -0.96 -4.86 -17.13
C GLU A 2 0.21 -3.94 -17.50
N GLY A 3 1.39 -4.15 -16.91
CA GLY A 3 2.65 -3.60 -17.44
C GLY A 3 3.22 -2.34 -16.80
N LEU A 4 2.89 -1.97 -15.56
CA LEU A 4 3.51 -0.79 -14.91
C LEU A 4 5.03 -0.97 -14.66
N ALA A 5 5.47 -2.16 -14.24
CA ALA A 5 6.88 -2.40 -13.91
C ALA A 5 7.82 -2.52 -15.12
N PRO A 6 7.46 -3.20 -16.24
CA PRO A 6 8.31 -3.25 -17.43
C PRO A 6 8.54 -1.87 -18.08
N VAL A 7 7.63 -0.91 -17.87
CA VAL A 7 7.69 0.43 -18.46
C VAL A 7 8.47 1.41 -17.58
N LEU A 8 8.51 1.19 -16.26
CA LEU A 8 9.15 2.10 -15.29
C LEU A 8 10.35 1.43 -14.62
N THR A 9 11.52 1.61 -15.21
CA THR A 9 12.81 1.13 -14.68
C THR A 9 13.36 1.95 -13.50
N PHE A 10 12.65 3.02 -13.11
CA PHE A 10 13.03 3.89 -11.99
C PHE A 10 12.61 3.29 -10.64
N GLN A 11 13.13 3.83 -9.53
CA GLN A 11 12.72 3.42 -8.18
C GLN A 11 11.33 3.99 -7.90
N TRP A 12 10.33 3.14 -7.70
CA TRP A 12 8.98 3.60 -7.38
C TRP A 12 8.31 2.74 -6.32
N VAL A 13 7.32 3.37 -5.68
CA VAL A 13 6.51 2.78 -4.63
C VAL A 13 5.05 3.06 -4.95
N LEU A 14 4.21 2.04 -4.77
CA LEU A 14 2.76 2.19 -4.77
C LEU A 14 2.29 1.97 -3.34
N GLY A 15 1.60 2.97 -2.77
CA GLY A 15 1.14 2.90 -1.40
C GLY A 15 -0.22 3.53 -1.24
N GLY A 16 -1.00 2.96 -0.32
CA GLY A 16 -2.35 3.43 -0.01
C GLY A 16 -3.24 2.33 0.52
N ASP A 17 -4.54 2.62 0.56
CA ASP A 17 -5.60 1.68 0.90
C ASP A 17 -5.96 0.82 -0.32
N PHE A 18 -5.67 -0.48 -0.25
CA PHE A 18 -6.03 -1.43 -1.31
C PHE A 18 -7.39 -2.08 -1.06
N ASN A 19 -8.01 -1.88 0.10
CA ASN A 19 -9.22 -2.57 0.55
C ASN A 19 -9.17 -4.11 0.42
N ILE A 20 -7.96 -4.69 0.42
CA ILE A 20 -7.71 -6.14 0.24
C ILE A 20 -6.69 -6.63 1.26
N ILE A 21 -6.93 -7.82 1.81
CA ILE A 21 -5.97 -8.60 2.60
C ILE A 21 -5.26 -9.62 1.70
N LEU A 22 -3.96 -9.86 1.89
CA LEU A 22 -3.19 -10.90 1.22
C LEU A 22 -3.35 -12.26 1.92
N PHE A 23 -3.29 -12.25 3.25
CA PHE A 23 -3.26 -13.45 4.08
C PHE A 23 -4.38 -13.42 5.13
N GLY A 24 -4.76 -14.60 5.63
CA GLY A 24 -5.85 -14.71 6.60
C GLY A 24 -5.54 -14.08 7.96
N ASP A 25 -4.28 -14.01 8.34
CA ASP A 25 -3.77 -13.40 9.58
C ASP A 25 -3.75 -11.86 9.53
N GLU A 26 -3.90 -11.26 8.34
CA GLU A 26 -4.13 -9.83 8.16
C GLU A 26 -5.56 -9.40 8.54
N ARG A 27 -6.35 -10.29 9.16
CA ARG A 27 -7.70 -10.04 9.65
C ARG A 27 -7.95 -10.71 11.00
N THR A 28 -8.66 -10.01 11.88
CA THR A 28 -9.25 -10.62 13.09
C THR A 28 -10.62 -10.04 13.44
N GLY A 29 -11.37 -10.77 14.27
CA GLY A 29 -12.70 -10.39 14.74
C GLY A 29 -13.89 -10.79 13.86
N CYS A 30 -13.66 -11.61 12.83
CA CYS A 30 -14.71 -12.16 11.97
C CYS A 30 -14.59 -13.68 11.85
N VAL A 31 -15.72 -14.38 11.72
CA VAL A 31 -15.79 -15.84 11.53
C VAL A 31 -15.54 -16.25 10.07
N SER A 32 -15.78 -15.35 9.11
CA SER A 32 -15.60 -15.63 7.68
C SER A 32 -14.15 -15.41 7.23
N GLN A 33 -13.53 -16.47 6.71
CA GLN A 33 -12.19 -16.50 6.11
C GLN A 33 -12.22 -16.32 4.59
N GLN A 34 -13.30 -15.83 3.96
CA GLN A 34 -13.29 -15.72 2.50
C GLN A 34 -12.25 -14.69 2.03
N ILE A 35 -11.17 -15.20 1.40
CA ILE A 35 -10.05 -14.42 0.89
C ILE A 35 -10.13 -14.28 -0.65
N GLY A 36 -11.34 -14.21 -1.22
CA GLY A 36 -11.53 -14.27 -2.68
C GLY A 36 -10.73 -13.22 -3.46
N GLY A 37 -10.55 -12.02 -2.90
CA GLY A 37 -9.77 -10.94 -3.52
C GLY A 37 -8.24 -11.05 -3.40
N SER A 38 -7.71 -11.88 -2.48
CA SER A 38 -6.25 -11.94 -2.27
C SER A 38 -5.52 -12.59 -3.43
N ARG A 39 -6.14 -13.55 -4.11
CA ARG A 39 -5.53 -14.24 -5.24
C ARG A 39 -5.25 -13.29 -6.39
N LEU A 40 -6.25 -12.52 -6.81
CA LEU A 40 -6.11 -11.54 -7.89
C LEU A 40 -5.08 -10.47 -7.52
N PHE A 41 -5.07 -10.04 -6.27
CA PHE A 41 -4.08 -9.08 -5.79
C PHE A 41 -2.66 -9.67 -5.76
N SER A 42 -2.51 -10.93 -5.36
CA SER A 42 -1.23 -11.66 -5.39
C SER A 42 -0.73 -11.85 -6.82
N GLU A 43 -1.61 -12.22 -7.76
CA GLU A 43 -1.31 -12.31 -9.19
C GLU A 43 -0.90 -10.94 -9.75
N PHE A 44 -1.57 -9.85 -9.35
CA PHE A 44 -1.17 -8.48 -9.72
C PHE A 44 0.24 -8.14 -9.23
N LEU A 45 0.55 -8.40 -7.96
CA LEU A 45 1.88 -8.13 -7.41
C LEU A 45 2.95 -8.95 -8.12
N PHE A 46 2.68 -10.23 -8.38
CA PHE A 46 3.58 -11.11 -9.11
C PHE A 46 3.82 -10.63 -10.55
N ASN A 47 2.76 -10.36 -11.30
CA ASN A 47 2.85 -9.92 -12.70
C ASN A 47 3.50 -8.53 -12.85
N CYS A 48 3.43 -7.70 -11.82
CA CYS A 48 4.08 -6.40 -11.79
C CYS A 48 5.46 -6.44 -11.09
N GLU A 49 5.98 -7.61 -10.71
CA GLU A 49 7.25 -7.74 -9.98
C GLU A 49 7.32 -6.83 -8.73
N LEU A 50 6.19 -6.69 -8.05
CA LEU A 50 6.04 -5.88 -6.84
C LEU A 50 6.10 -6.77 -5.62
N SER A 51 6.77 -6.27 -4.59
CA SER A 51 6.86 -6.91 -3.28
C SER A 51 6.24 -6.01 -2.22
N ASP A 52 5.46 -6.58 -1.30
CA ASP A 52 5.05 -5.90 -0.07
C ASP A 52 6.30 -5.55 0.73
N LEU A 53 6.47 -4.27 1.06
CA LEU A 53 7.65 -3.77 1.78
C LEU A 53 7.70 -4.28 3.24
N GLY A 54 6.61 -4.89 3.72
CA GLY A 54 6.46 -5.25 5.12
C GLY A 54 6.20 -4.03 5.99
N PHE A 55 6.21 -4.21 7.31
CA PHE A 55 5.95 -3.14 8.26
C PHE A 55 6.53 -3.39 9.65
N SER A 56 6.60 -2.32 10.43
CA SER A 56 6.83 -2.31 11.88
C SER A 56 5.65 -1.66 12.59
N GLY A 57 5.45 -1.99 13.87
CA GLY A 57 4.33 -1.48 14.67
C GLY A 57 3.10 -2.38 14.65
N PRO A 58 1.90 -1.84 14.98
CA PRO A 58 0.68 -2.63 15.11
C PRO A 58 0.27 -3.31 13.79
N PRO A 59 -0.20 -4.56 13.77
CA PRO A 59 -0.37 -5.34 12.52
C PRO A 59 -1.55 -4.91 11.63
N PHE A 60 -2.52 -4.19 12.18
CA PHE A 60 -3.74 -3.81 11.46
C PHE A 60 -3.76 -2.31 11.22
N THR A 61 -3.99 -1.91 9.96
CA THR A 61 -4.08 -0.52 9.55
C THR A 61 -5.49 0.02 9.65
N TRP A 62 -6.51 -0.85 9.58
CA TRP A 62 -7.91 -0.48 9.69
C TRP A 62 -8.60 -1.20 10.85
N SER A 63 -9.56 -0.54 11.50
CA SER A 63 -10.46 -1.22 12.43
C SER A 63 -11.83 -0.55 12.57
N ARG A 64 -12.85 -1.38 12.75
CA ARG A 64 -14.20 -0.95 13.12
C ARG A 64 -14.80 -1.87 14.18
N ARG A 65 -15.07 -1.32 15.36
CA ARG A 65 -15.54 -2.07 16.55
C ARG A 65 -14.57 -3.19 16.92
N LYS A 66 -14.95 -4.46 16.69
CA LYS A 66 -14.13 -5.65 16.98
C LYS A 66 -13.45 -6.23 15.73
N LEU A 67 -13.63 -5.59 14.57
CA LEU A 67 -13.04 -6.00 13.30
C LEU A 67 -11.73 -5.24 13.07
N PHE A 68 -10.68 -5.95 12.72
CA PHE A 68 -9.36 -5.37 12.42
C PHE A 68 -8.81 -6.00 11.15
N GLN A 69 -8.26 -5.18 10.26
CA GLN A 69 -7.70 -5.62 8.97
C GLN A 69 -6.45 -4.82 8.62
N ARG A 70 -5.53 -5.41 7.88
CA ARG A 70 -4.45 -4.71 7.18
C ARG A 70 -4.89 -4.44 5.75
N LEU A 71 -5.35 -3.23 5.48
CA LEU A 71 -5.86 -2.81 4.16
C LEU A 71 -4.88 -1.87 3.45
N ASP A 72 -4.10 -1.13 4.23
CA ASP A 72 -3.12 -0.18 3.76
C ASP A 72 -1.74 -0.83 3.71
N ARG A 73 -1.01 -0.66 2.60
CA ARG A 73 0.35 -1.17 2.45
C ARG A 73 1.14 -0.38 1.43
N TYR A 74 2.45 -0.60 1.41
CA TYR A 74 3.36 -0.05 0.41
C TYR A 74 3.99 -1.25 -0.31
N VAL A 75 3.88 -1.26 -1.64
CA VAL A 75 4.49 -2.27 -2.51
C VAL A 75 5.52 -1.61 -3.41
N VAL A 76 6.65 -2.27 -3.60
CA VAL A 76 7.84 -1.69 -4.24
C VAL A 76 8.38 -2.61 -5.33
N ASN A 77 9.03 -2.02 -6.33
CA ASN A 77 9.79 -2.78 -7.31
C ASN A 77 11.21 -3.10 -6.81
N SER A 78 11.88 -4.03 -7.47
CA SER A 78 13.26 -4.45 -7.15
C SER A 78 14.28 -3.31 -7.26
N ALA A 79 14.05 -2.33 -8.14
CA ALA A 79 14.91 -1.15 -8.28
C ALA A 79 14.94 -0.30 -6.99
N LEU A 80 13.78 -0.11 -6.33
CA LEU A 80 13.73 0.62 -5.07
C LEU A 80 14.51 -0.10 -3.97
N LEU A 81 14.34 -1.42 -3.84
CA LEU A 81 15.07 -2.21 -2.84
C LEU A 81 16.58 -2.25 -3.10
N SER A 82 17.00 -2.12 -4.35
CA SER A 82 18.43 -2.04 -4.71
C SER A 82 19.06 -0.71 -4.26
N CYS A 83 18.33 0.41 -4.37
CA CYS A 83 18.82 1.73 -3.96
C CYS A 83 18.63 2.02 -2.46
N TYR A 84 17.57 1.47 -1.87
CA TYR A 84 17.18 1.70 -0.48
C TYR A 84 16.90 0.37 0.23
N PRO A 85 17.92 -0.49 0.42
CA PRO A 85 17.74 -1.85 0.95
C PRO A 85 17.21 -1.89 2.40
N ASN A 86 17.38 -0.80 3.15
CA ASN A 86 16.88 -0.65 4.52
C ASN A 86 15.52 0.06 4.58
N SER A 87 14.80 0.17 3.46
CA SER A 87 13.47 0.76 3.47
C SER A 87 12.51 -0.12 4.25
N TYR A 88 11.70 0.51 5.08
CA TYR A 88 10.64 -0.18 5.81
C TYR A 88 9.48 0.77 6.03
N MET A 89 8.31 0.20 6.22
CA MET A 89 7.12 0.96 6.56
C MET A 89 6.80 0.85 8.05
N GLN A 90 6.30 1.92 8.63
CA GLN A 90 5.88 1.98 10.03
C GLN A 90 4.40 2.32 10.11
N HIS A 91 3.64 1.45 10.79
CA HIS A 91 2.28 1.74 11.20
C HIS A 91 2.29 2.63 12.44
N LEU A 92 1.72 3.83 12.35
CA LEU A 92 1.63 4.75 13.47
C LEU A 92 0.41 4.48 14.36
N GLU A 93 0.37 5.16 15.50
CA GLU A 93 -0.81 5.21 16.35
C GLU A 93 -1.98 5.86 15.63
N ARG A 94 -3.18 5.34 15.92
CA ARG A 94 -4.41 5.82 15.30
C ARG A 94 -4.95 7.02 16.07
N LEU A 95 -5.21 8.12 15.38
CA LEU A 95 -5.76 9.34 15.97
C LEU A 95 -7.06 9.72 15.24
N GLY A 96 -8.21 9.31 15.76
CA GLY A 96 -9.54 9.73 15.29
C GLY A 96 -10.05 9.13 13.97
N SER A 97 -9.19 8.57 13.12
CA SER A 97 -9.59 7.79 11.93
C SER A 97 -9.86 6.32 12.29
N ASP A 98 -10.55 5.58 11.43
CA ASP A 98 -10.60 4.11 11.44
C ASP A 98 -9.37 3.48 10.77
N HIS A 99 -8.62 4.26 9.96
CA HIS A 99 -7.30 3.92 9.43
C HIS A 99 -6.15 4.48 10.29
N ARG A 100 -5.01 3.79 10.26
CA ARG A 100 -3.73 4.23 10.82
C ARG A 100 -2.94 5.02 9.78
N PRO A 101 -2.19 6.06 10.17
CA PRO A 101 -1.19 6.65 9.30
C PRO A 101 -0.02 5.69 9.06
N LEU A 102 0.53 5.71 7.83
CA LEU A 102 1.69 4.94 7.41
C LEU A 102 2.87 5.89 7.14
N VAL A 103 4.07 5.51 7.57
CA VAL A 103 5.31 6.24 7.25
C VAL A 103 6.27 5.31 6.55
N LEU A 104 6.72 5.71 5.36
CA LEU A 104 7.81 5.06 4.65
C LEU A 104 9.15 5.65 5.10
N HIS A 105 9.97 4.81 5.73
CA HIS A 105 11.36 5.13 6.02
C HIS A 105 12.23 4.60 4.89
N HIS A 106 13.16 5.42 4.44
CA HIS A 106 14.17 5.04 3.46
C HIS A 106 15.48 5.73 3.82
N THR A 107 16.57 4.98 3.77
CA THR A 107 17.92 5.53 3.95
C THR A 107 18.64 5.36 2.63
N SER A 108 18.92 6.48 1.96
CA SER A 108 19.76 6.47 0.77
C SER A 108 21.21 6.20 1.17
N ILE A 109 21.93 5.43 0.35
CA ILE A 109 23.38 5.26 0.49
C ILE A 109 24.11 6.57 0.12
N GLU A 110 23.48 7.43 -0.69
CA GLU A 110 24.02 8.72 -1.14
C GLU A 110 23.08 9.87 -0.76
N PRO A 111 23.57 11.06 -0.35
CA PRO A 111 22.72 12.21 -0.10
C PRO A 111 22.05 12.67 -1.41
N MET A 112 20.80 12.26 -1.61
CA MET A 112 20.04 12.66 -2.79
C MET A 112 19.43 14.04 -2.57
N ILE A 113 19.87 15.02 -3.36
CA ILE A 113 19.12 16.28 -3.56
C ILE A 113 17.98 15.95 -4.53
N LEU A 114 16.87 15.42 -4.00
CA LEU A 114 15.67 15.16 -4.81
C LEU A 114 14.85 16.45 -4.98
N PRO A 115 14.38 16.76 -6.20
CA PRO A 115 13.30 17.71 -6.39
C PRO A 115 12.08 17.28 -5.56
N ARG A 116 11.26 18.24 -5.11
CA ARG A 116 9.98 17.91 -4.45
C ARG A 116 9.19 16.94 -5.33
N PRO A 117 8.66 15.83 -4.77
CA PRO A 117 7.89 14.88 -5.55
C PRO A 117 6.64 15.56 -6.12
N PHE A 118 6.39 15.35 -7.41
CA PHE A 118 5.12 15.69 -8.02
C PHE A 118 4.04 14.76 -7.44
N ARG A 119 2.91 15.35 -7.02
CA ARG A 119 1.76 14.60 -6.47
C ARG A 119 0.58 14.83 -7.38
N TYR A 120 -0.08 13.76 -7.75
CA TYR A 120 -1.24 13.77 -8.62
C TYR A 120 -2.23 12.72 -8.13
N ILE A 121 -3.52 13.06 -8.14
CA ILE A 121 -4.62 12.19 -7.70
C ILE A 121 -5.44 11.88 -8.95
N ASP A 122 -5.43 10.62 -9.37
CA ASP A 122 -6.04 10.23 -10.64
C ASP A 122 -7.58 10.27 -10.63
N ALA A 123 -8.18 10.16 -9.45
CA ALA A 123 -9.62 10.33 -9.24
C ALA A 123 -10.15 11.73 -9.65
N TRP A 124 -9.29 12.64 -10.10
CA TRP A 124 -9.68 13.97 -10.58
C TRP A 124 -9.82 14.07 -12.11
N GLN A 125 -9.56 13.00 -12.88
CA GLN A 125 -9.76 13.04 -14.34
C GLN A 125 -11.21 12.90 -14.76
N ASP A 126 -12.05 12.19 -13.98
CA ASP A 126 -13.41 11.88 -14.38
C ASP A 126 -14.46 12.49 -13.43
N PRO A 127 -15.15 13.56 -13.84
CA PRO A 127 -16.27 14.13 -13.08
C PRO A 127 -17.46 13.18 -12.93
N SER A 128 -17.56 12.12 -13.74
CA SER A 128 -18.70 11.20 -13.72
C SER A 128 -18.62 10.17 -12.58
N ASP A 129 -17.43 9.86 -12.07
CA ASP A 129 -17.25 9.01 -10.88
C ASP A 129 -17.52 9.77 -9.56
N PHE A 130 -17.60 11.11 -9.59
CA PHE A 130 -17.73 11.92 -8.38
C PHE A 130 -19.15 11.91 -7.77
N SER A 131 -20.19 11.65 -8.57
CA SER A 131 -21.58 11.64 -8.06
C SER A 131 -21.89 10.44 -7.17
N ASP A 132 -21.18 9.33 -7.34
CA ASP A 132 -21.45 8.09 -6.60
C ASP A 132 -20.80 8.07 -5.20
N PHE A 133 -19.84 8.97 -4.95
CA PHE A 133 -19.16 9.13 -3.66
C PHE A 133 -19.85 10.09 -2.69
N LEU A 134 -20.88 10.82 -3.13
CA LEU A 134 -21.69 11.70 -2.28
C LEU A 134 -23.05 11.06 -2.02
N ASN A 135 -23.13 10.26 -0.96
CA ASN A 135 -24.39 9.87 -0.30
C ASN A 135 -24.40 10.38 1.15
#